data_AF-A0A8D8SML2-F1
#
_entry.id   AF-A0A8D8SML2-F1
#
_cell.length_a   1.000
_cell.length_b   1.000
_cell.length_c   1.000
_cell.angle_alpha   90.00
_cell.angle_beta   90.00
_cell.angle_gamma   90.00
#
_symmetry.space_group_name_H-M   'P 1'
#
loop_
_entity.id
_entity.type
_entity.pdbx_description
1 polymer ?
#
loop_
_entity_poly.entity_id
_entity_poly.type
_entity_poly.pdbx_seq_one_letter_code
_entity_poly.pdbx_strand_id
1 'polypeptide(L)'
;MVHLYRWYMFSSLSCLSLALILTLWQITLSSESLTVITFSKYFCEFMGIAAWYYYLCHCSDLLDDCQIKLSRALYNSHWYQCTSRTQKDLIVFLRRVQQPNLLVFNRGFSILNKALFVRAAKSAYSFVSFIRAGK
;
A
#
# COMPACT_ATOMS: atom_id res chain seq x y z
N MET A 1 3.98 15.85 13.78
CA MET A 1 2.92 14.84 13.51
C MET A 1 3.15 14.05 12.22
N VAL A 2 3.37 14.69 11.06
CA VAL A 2 3.58 13.98 9.77
C VAL A 2 4.78 13.01 9.78
N HIS A 3 5.89 13.36 10.44
CA HIS A 3 7.05 12.46 10.56
C HIS A 3 6.77 11.19 11.38
N LEU A 4 6.04 11.30 12.50
CA LEU A 4 5.64 10.16 13.32
C LEU A 4 4.72 9.21 12.55
N TYR A 5 3.77 9.77 11.82
CA TYR A 5 2.85 8.99 10.98
C TYR A 5 3.60 8.24 9.86
N ARG A 6 4.60 8.86 9.24
CA ARG A 6 5.45 8.21 8.22
C ARG A 6 6.23 7.02 8.78
N TRP A 7 6.82 7.16 9.97
CA TRP A 7 7.55 6.07 10.62
C TRP A 7 6.63 4.92 11.04
N TYR A 8 5.47 5.25 11.62
CA TYR A 8 4.47 4.25 12.00
C TYR A 8 4.01 3.42 10.79
N MET A 9 3.65 4.10 9.70
CA MET A 9 3.23 3.43 8.47
C MET A 9 4.34 2.58 7.83
N PHE A 10 5.58 3.06 7.83
CA PHE A 10 6.73 2.26 7.33
C PHE A 10 6.96 0.99 8.16
N SER A 11 6.90 1.12 9.49
CA SER A 11 6.99 -0.02 10.41
C SER A 11 5.87 -1.03 10.16
N SER A 12 4.64 -0.53 10.00
CA SER A 12 3.46 -1.35 9.70
C SER A 12 3.60 -2.13 8.38
N LEU A 13 4.06 -1.49 7.30
CA LEU A 13 4.28 -2.15 6.01
C LEU A 13 5.36 -3.24 6.07
N SER A 14 6.44 -2.97 6.81
CA SER A 14 7.50 -3.94 7.03
C SER A 14 6.96 -5.15 7.80
N CYS A 15 6.17 -4.91 8.85
CA CYS A 15 5.51 -5.97 9.63
C CYS A 15 4.56 -6.81 8.76
N LEU A 16 3.72 -6.18 7.93
CA LEU A 16 2.81 -6.86 7.00
C LEU A 16 3.56 -7.75 6.00
N SER A 17 4.70 -7.28 5.47
CA SER A 17 5.51 -8.06 4.55
C SER A 17 6.13 -9.30 5.20
N LEU A 18 6.59 -9.19 6.45
CA LEU A 18 7.12 -10.32 7.22
C LEU A 18 6.01 -11.32 7.57
N ALA A 19 4.83 -10.82 7.97
CA ALA A 19 3.68 -11.66 8.29
C ALA A 19 3.20 -12.47 7.07
N LEU A 20 3.21 -11.87 5.87
CA LEU A 20 2.92 -12.61 4.62
C LEU A 20 3.94 -13.72 4.35
N ILE A 21 5.23 -13.47 4.56
CA ILE A 21 6.27 -14.49 4.38
C ILE A 21 6.08 -15.64 5.38
N LEU A 22 5.83 -15.32 6.65
CA LEU A 22 5.65 -16.31 7.72
C LEU A 22 4.41 -17.19 7.50
N THR A 23 3.30 -16.61 7.09
CA THR A 23 2.06 -17.36 6.83
C THR A 23 2.19 -18.26 5.60
N LEU A 24 2.82 -17.80 4.51
CA LEU A 24 3.12 -18.65 3.35
C LEU A 24 4.07 -19.81 3.71
N TRP A 25 5.05 -19.55 4.56
CA TRP A 25 5.93 -20.58 5.09
C TRP A 25 5.17 -21.62 5.93
N GLN A 26 4.30 -21.18 6.85
CA GLN A 26 3.46 -22.07 7.67
C GLN A 26 2.51 -22.93 6.86
N ILE A 27 1.90 -22.37 5.81
CA ILE A 27 1.05 -23.13 4.87
C ILE A 27 1.88 -24.24 4.18
N THR A 28 3.11 -23.91 3.76
CA THR A 28 4.00 -24.87 3.08
C THR A 28 4.42 -26.00 4.02
N LEU A 29 4.77 -25.69 5.27
CA LEU A 29 5.13 -26.69 6.28
C LEU A 29 3.93 -27.56 6.69
N SER A 30 2.76 -26.96 6.86
CA SER A 30 1.53 -27.67 7.23
C SER A 30 1.01 -28.58 6.11
N SER A 31 1.46 -28.41 4.86
CA SER A 31 1.14 -29.37 3.79
C SER A 31 1.73 -30.75 4.05
N GLU A 32 2.77 -30.86 4.89
CA GLU A 32 3.38 -32.14 5.27
C GLU A 32 2.65 -32.81 6.46
N SER A 33 1.89 -32.05 7.27
CA SER A 33 1.14 -32.55 8.44
C SER A 33 -0.38 -32.47 8.24
N LEU A 34 -1.02 -33.64 8.09
CA LEU A 34 -2.39 -33.85 7.59
C LEU A 34 -3.55 -33.45 8.53
N THR A 35 -3.45 -32.36 9.30
CA THR A 35 -4.57 -31.89 10.15
C THR A 35 -5.34 -30.78 9.44
N VAL A 36 -6.49 -31.11 8.84
CA VAL A 36 -7.36 -30.20 8.06
C VAL A 36 -7.69 -28.90 8.81
N ILE A 37 -7.89 -28.98 10.14
CA ILE A 37 -8.22 -27.84 11.00
C ILE A 37 -7.06 -26.83 11.07
N THR A 38 -5.82 -27.31 11.11
CA THR A 38 -4.64 -26.46 11.21
C THR A 38 -4.39 -25.75 9.87
N PHE A 39 -4.55 -26.47 8.76
CA PHE A 39 -4.43 -25.90 7.42
C PHE A 39 -5.47 -24.80 7.17
N SER A 40 -6.73 -25.03 7.52
CA SER A 40 -7.81 -24.05 7.31
C SER A 40 -7.58 -22.77 8.12
N LYS A 41 -7.04 -22.88 9.33
CA LYS A 41 -6.67 -21.73 10.17
C LYS A 41 -5.61 -20.85 9.50
N TYR A 42 -4.49 -21.43 9.04
CA TYR A 42 -3.40 -20.67 8.41
C TYR A 42 -3.83 -20.07 7.06
N PHE A 43 -4.65 -20.78 6.30
CA PHE A 43 -5.20 -20.26 5.05
C PHE A 43 -6.11 -19.04 5.29
N CYS A 44 -6.98 -19.09 6.31
CA CYS A 44 -7.82 -17.97 6.69
C CYS A 44 -6.99 -16.74 7.12
N GLU A 45 -5.94 -16.96 7.91
CA GLU A 45 -5.02 -15.91 8.34
C GLU A 45 -4.29 -15.26 7.16
N PHE A 46 -3.78 -16.07 6.22
CA PHE A 46 -3.16 -15.57 4.98
C PHE A 46 -4.12 -14.71 4.16
N MET A 47 -5.36 -15.16 3.97
CA MET A 47 -6.38 -14.39 3.26
C MET A 47 -6.70 -13.07 3.96
N GLY A 48 -6.76 -13.05 5.29
CA GLY A 48 -6.98 -11.85 6.08
C GLY A 48 -5.86 -10.81 5.91
N ILE A 49 -4.59 -11.25 5.99
CA ILE A 49 -3.44 -10.36 5.82
C ILE A 49 -3.35 -9.86 4.37
N ALA A 50 -3.56 -10.74 3.39
CA ALA A 50 -3.54 -10.37 1.97
C ALA A 50 -4.65 -9.35 1.64
N ALA A 51 -5.86 -9.54 2.18
CA ALA A 51 -6.96 -8.60 2.02
C ALA A 51 -6.64 -7.23 2.65
N TRP A 52 -6.06 -7.22 3.87
CA TRP A 52 -5.65 -5.98 4.53
C TRP A 52 -4.59 -5.21 3.73
N TYR A 53 -3.56 -5.90 3.23
CA TYR A 53 -2.53 -5.27 2.41
C TYR A 53 -3.12 -4.76 1.09
N TYR A 54 -3.94 -5.57 0.40
CA TYR A 54 -4.61 -5.13 -0.81
C TYR A 54 -5.48 -3.88 -0.58
N TYR A 55 -6.25 -3.84 0.51
CA TYR A 55 -7.08 -2.70 0.87
C TYR A 55 -6.25 -1.42 1.06
N LEU A 56 -5.13 -1.51 1.81
CA LEU A 56 -4.21 -0.38 2.00
C LEU A 56 -3.66 0.15 0.67
N CYS A 57 -3.21 -0.75 -0.20
CA CYS A 57 -2.73 -0.38 -1.54
C CYS A 57 -3.85 0.25 -2.40
N HIS A 58 -5.06 -0.30 -2.33
CA HIS A 58 -6.19 0.21 -3.08
C HIS A 58 -6.60 1.63 -2.63
N CYS A 59 -6.62 1.88 -1.32
CA CYS A 59 -6.89 3.21 -0.78
C CYS A 59 -5.86 4.23 -1.24
N SER A 60 -4.58 3.85 -1.34
CA SER A 60 -3.53 4.73 -1.86
C SER A 60 -3.76 5.08 -3.33
N ASP A 61 -4.03 4.08 -4.17
CA ASP A 61 -4.31 4.32 -5.59
C ASP A 61 -5.55 5.22 -5.77
N LEU A 62 -6.61 5.01 -4.97
CA LEU A 62 -7.81 5.85 -5.00
C LEU A 62 -7.51 7.30 -4.58
N LEU A 63 -6.64 7.49 -3.58
CA LEU A 63 -6.23 8.82 -3.14
C LEU A 63 -5.48 9.55 -4.26
N ASP A 64 -4.56 8.87 -4.93
CA ASP A 64 -3.78 9.40 -6.05
C ASP A 64 -4.70 9.77 -7.23
N ASP A 65 -5.65 8.90 -7.58
CA ASP A 65 -6.65 9.16 -8.63
C ASP A 65 -7.53 10.37 -8.31
N CYS A 66 -8.00 10.47 -7.06
CA CYS A 66 -8.78 11.62 -6.59
C CYS A 66 -7.96 12.92 -6.67
N GLN A 67 -6.69 12.86 -6.30
CA GLN A 67 -5.80 14.01 -6.36
C GLN A 67 -5.58 14.49 -7.80
N ILE A 68 -5.38 13.58 -8.75
CA ILE A 68 -5.25 13.89 -10.18
C ILE A 68 -6.54 14.52 -10.72
N LYS A 69 -7.70 13.93 -10.42
CA LYS A 69 -9.01 14.44 -10.83
C LYS A 69 -9.27 15.83 -10.28
N LEU A 70 -8.94 16.04 -9.00
CA LEU A 70 -9.09 17.33 -8.33
C LEU A 70 -8.18 18.40 -8.96
N SER A 71 -6.91 18.07 -9.24
CA SER A 71 -6.01 19.00 -9.93
C SER A 71 -6.55 19.40 -11.31
N ARG A 72 -7.12 18.46 -12.05
CA ARG A 72 -7.70 18.71 -13.37
C ARG A 72 -8.96 19.58 -13.27
N ALA A 73 -9.82 19.29 -12.30
CA ALA A 73 -11.05 20.06 -12.06
C ALA A 73 -10.74 21.51 -11.71
N LEU A 74 -9.75 21.74 -10.83
CA LEU A 74 -9.29 23.09 -10.47
C LEU A 74 -8.66 23.82 -11.66
N TYR A 75 -7.88 23.13 -12.49
CA TYR A 75 -7.32 23.73 -13.70
C TYR A 75 -8.41 24.19 -14.67
N ASN A 76 -9.49 23.41 -14.79
CA ASN A 76 -10.63 23.71 -15.65
C ASN A 76 -11.66 24.66 -15.02
N SER A 77 -11.54 25.04 -13.74
CA SER A 77 -12.58 25.81 -13.03
C SER A 77 -12.58 27.32 -13.33
N HIS A 78 -11.89 27.76 -14.38
CA HIS A 78 -11.69 29.18 -14.72
C HIS A 78 -11.29 30.04 -13.51
N TRP A 79 -10.41 29.51 -12.64
CA TRP A 79 -10.02 30.15 -11.38
C TRP A 79 -9.49 31.59 -11.54
N TYR A 80 -8.97 31.92 -12.72
CA TYR A 80 -8.52 33.26 -13.11
C TYR A 80 -9.66 34.28 -13.24
N GLN A 81 -10.92 33.87 -13.28
CA GLN A 81 -12.10 34.75 -13.29
C GLN A 81 -12.69 34.98 -11.89
N CYS A 82 -12.22 34.25 -10.87
CA CYS A 82 -12.67 34.42 -9.49
C CYS A 82 -12.08 35.68 -8.83
N THR A 83 -12.66 36.09 -7.70
CA THR A 83 -12.12 37.21 -6.89
C THR A 83 -10.69 36.95 -6.43
N SER A 84 -9.89 38.01 -6.24
CA SER A 84 -8.48 37.91 -5.80
C SER A 84 -8.29 37.14 -4.49
N ARG A 85 -9.29 37.09 -3.62
CA ARG A 85 -9.24 36.29 -2.38
C ARG A 85 -9.36 34.79 -2.70
N THR A 86 -10.38 34.42 -3.48
CA THR A 86 -10.62 33.05 -3.93
C THR A 86 -9.47 32.51 -4.78
N GLN A 87 -8.87 33.33 -5.64
CA GLN A 87 -7.68 32.95 -6.42
C GLN A 87 -6.50 32.56 -5.53
N LYS A 88 -6.19 33.36 -4.51
CA LYS A 88 -5.08 33.07 -3.59
C LYS A 88 -5.30 31.74 -2.86
N ASP A 89 -6.52 31.51 -2.39
CA ASP A 89 -6.88 30.26 -1.71
C ASP A 89 -6.80 29.06 -2.66
N LEU A 90 -7.29 29.19 -3.91
CA LEU A 90 -7.19 28.14 -4.92
C LEU A 90 -5.74 27.84 -5.32
N ILE A 91 -4.87 28.84 -5.45
CA ILE A 91 -3.46 28.63 -5.79
C ILE A 91 -2.74 27.84 -4.68
N VAL A 92 -3.01 28.16 -3.41
CA VAL A 92 -2.46 27.42 -2.27
C VAL A 92 -2.96 25.98 -2.27
N PHE A 93 -4.25 25.78 -2.54
CA PHE A 93 -4.85 24.46 -2.61
C PHE A 93 -4.33 23.65 -3.80
N LEU A 94 -4.25 24.25 -5.00
CA LEU A 94 -3.70 23.64 -6.20
C LEU A 94 -2.24 23.23 -6.00
N ARG A 95 -1.43 24.09 -5.36
CA ARG A 95 -0.05 23.75 -5.02
C ARG A 95 0.03 22.52 -4.11
N ARG A 96 -0.90 22.36 -3.16
CA ARG A 96 -0.96 21.18 -2.27
C ARG A 96 -1.42 19.92 -2.99
N VAL A 97 -2.39 20.04 -3.89
CA VAL A 97 -2.94 18.93 -4.70
C VAL A 97 -1.98 18.50 -5.80
N GLN A 98 -1.14 19.40 -6.33
CA GLN A 98 -0.12 19.08 -7.32
C GLN A 98 1.17 18.52 -6.69
N GLN A 99 1.40 18.72 -5.39
CA GLN A 99 2.46 17.98 -4.71
C GLN A 99 2.05 16.52 -4.69
N PRO A 100 2.82 15.59 -5.30
CA PRO A 100 2.47 14.19 -5.29
C PRO A 100 2.42 13.70 -3.84
N ASN A 101 1.20 13.56 -3.30
CA ASN A 101 0.96 12.79 -2.08
C ASN A 101 0.76 11.32 -2.44
N LEU A 102 1.47 10.87 -3.50
CA LEU A 102 1.96 9.50 -3.52
C LEU A 102 2.44 9.25 -2.09
N LEU A 103 1.95 8.19 -1.45
CA LEU A 103 2.45 7.76 -0.15
C LEU A 103 3.88 7.26 -0.37
N VAL A 104 4.78 8.21 -0.66
CA VAL A 104 6.17 8.00 -0.96
C VAL A 104 6.85 7.86 0.38
N PHE A 105 7.00 6.62 0.80
CA PHE A 105 7.76 6.32 1.97
C PHE A 105 9.22 6.68 1.73
N ASN A 106 9.79 7.37 2.71
CA ASN A 106 11.20 7.70 2.79
C ASN A 106 11.84 8.17 1.46
N ARG A 107 11.39 9.30 0.91
CA ARG A 107 12.07 10.00 -0.21
C ARG A 107 12.11 9.20 -1.54
N GLY A 108 11.24 8.21 -1.73
CA GLY A 108 11.13 7.45 -2.98
C GLY A 108 11.25 5.94 -2.82
N PHE A 109 11.52 5.44 -1.62
CA PHE A 109 11.92 4.05 -1.40
C PHE A 109 10.82 3.04 -1.72
N SER A 110 9.58 3.31 -1.31
CA SER A 110 8.42 2.48 -1.64
C SER A 110 7.20 3.35 -1.90
N ILE A 111 6.60 3.16 -3.07
CA ILE A 111 5.32 3.75 -3.44
C ILE A 111 4.25 2.74 -3.06
N LEU A 112 3.31 3.14 -2.19
CA LEU A 112 2.17 2.30 -1.86
C LEU A 112 1.22 2.23 -3.05
N ASN A 113 1.27 1.12 -3.78
CA ASN A 113 0.44 0.88 -4.95
C ASN A 113 0.16 -0.63 -5.01
N LYS A 114 -0.87 -1.06 -5.73
CA LYS A 114 -1.09 -2.48 -6.09
C LYS A 114 0.19 -3.18 -6.61
N ALA A 115 1.07 -2.47 -7.31
CA ALA A 115 2.36 -3.00 -7.74
C ALA A 115 3.25 -3.46 -6.57
N LEU A 116 3.21 -2.76 -5.43
CA LEU A 116 3.96 -3.13 -4.23
C LEU A 116 3.44 -4.43 -3.62
N PHE A 117 2.11 -4.60 -3.56
CA PHE A 117 1.48 -5.84 -3.11
C PHE A 117 1.94 -7.04 -3.95
N VAL A 118 1.91 -6.92 -5.29
CA VAL A 118 2.37 -7.99 -6.18
C VAL A 118 3.85 -8.28 -5.99
N ARG A 119 4.70 -7.26 -5.80
CA ARG A 119 6.12 -7.44 -5.51
C ARG A 119 6.35 -8.17 -4.18
N ALA A 120 5.62 -7.81 -3.13
CA ALA A 120 5.70 -8.46 -1.82
C ALA A 120 5.22 -9.92 -1.87
N ALA A 121 4.14 -10.21 -2.59
CA ALA A 121 3.66 -11.57 -2.81
C ALA A 121 4.68 -12.42 -3.59
N LYS A 122 5.27 -11.85 -4.65
CA LYS A 122 6.34 -12.51 -5.43
C LYS A 122 7.58 -12.78 -4.59
N SER A 123 8.02 -11.80 -3.77
CA SER A 123 9.19 -11.99 -2.90
C SER A 123 8.94 -13.07 -1.86
N ALA A 124 7.73 -13.11 -1.28
CA ALA A 124 7.38 -14.15 -0.32
C ALA A 124 7.35 -15.55 -0.95
N TYR A 125 6.76 -15.68 -2.15
CA TYR A 125 6.79 -16.94 -2.90
C TYR A 125 8.22 -17.36 -3.29
N SER A 126 9.04 -16.41 -3.76
CA SER A 126 10.44 -16.68 -4.13
C SER A 126 11.25 -17.13 -2.92
N PHE A 127 11.02 -16.56 -1.74
CA PHE A 127 11.68 -16.95 -0.51
C PHE A 127 11.28 -18.37 -0.08
N VAL A 128 9.99 -18.67 -0.07
CA VAL A 128 9.47 -20.00 0.29
C VAL A 128 9.96 -21.07 -0.69
N SER A 129 9.94 -20.78 -2.00
CA SER A 129 10.44 -21.71 -3.02
C SER A 129 11.94 -21.96 -2.89
N PHE A 130 12.74 -20.95 -2.57
CA PHE A 130 14.16 -21.11 -2.29
C PHE A 130 14.40 -22.04 -1.10
N ILE A 131 13.70 -21.82 0.02
CA ILE A 131 13.85 -22.70 1.19
C ILE A 131 13.40 -24.12 0.87
N ARG A 132 12.33 -24.30 0.09
CA ARG A 132 11.87 -25.63 -0.32
C ARG A 132 12.88 -26.35 -1.22
N ALA A 133 13.59 -25.63 -2.08
CA ALA A 133 14.62 -26.21 -2.95
C ALA A 133 15.92 -26.57 -2.20
N GLY A 134 16.13 -26.03 -1.00
CA GLY A 134 17.28 -26.34 -0.14
C GLY A 134 17.04 -27.49 0.85
N LYS A 135 15.82 -28.03 0.91
CA LYS A 135 15.47 -29.29 1.60
C LYS A 135 15.66 -30.46 0.64
#